data_AF-A0A828SYF9-F1
#
_entry.id   AF-A0A828SYF9-F1
#
_cell.length_a   1.000
_cell.length_b   1.000
_cell.length_c   1.000
_cell.angle_alpha   90.00
_cell.angle_beta   90.00
_cell.angle_gamma   90.00
#
_symmetry.space_group_name_H-M   'P 1'
#
loop_
_entity.id
_entity.type
_entity.pdbx_description
1 polymer ?
#
loop_
_entity_poly.entity_id
_entity_poly.type
_entity_poly.pdbx_seq_one_letter_code
_entity_poly.pdbx_strand_id
1 'polypeptide(L)'
;GGIIMYVNRANIGGVFGASYEVSIEISKIVPIFLVSLPFVAITRIATAGFYATEKSGLSYILTFIEPVLMLIFMLVLPPLFGGQIMIWWSTVLARVFSAILAFILIKYCEKGDLQYGIQKI
;
A
#
# COMPACT_ATOMS: atom_id res chain seq x y z
N GLY A 1 0.27 5.12 -15.61
CA GLY A 1 -0.16 5.84 -14.39
C GLY A 1 1.00 6.52 -13.69
N GLY A 2 1.71 5.81 -12.81
CA GLY A 2 2.72 6.42 -11.93
C GLY A 2 3.85 7.20 -12.62
N ILE A 3 4.38 6.70 -13.73
CA ILE A 3 5.42 7.40 -14.52
C ILE A 3 4.90 8.75 -15.05
N ILE A 4 3.68 8.76 -15.58
CA ILE A 4 3.03 9.98 -16.09
C ILE A 4 2.86 11.00 -14.96
N MET A 5 2.45 10.54 -13.76
CA MET A 5 2.36 11.40 -12.58
C MET A 5 3.73 11.94 -12.15
N TYR A 6 4.79 11.13 -12.18
CA TYR A 6 6.13 11.56 -11.81
C TYR A 6 6.66 12.67 -12.72
N VAL A 7 6.49 12.51 -14.04
CA VAL A 7 6.93 13.50 -15.04
C VAL A 7 6.15 14.80 -14.89
N ASN A 8 4.85 14.72 -14.65
CA ASN A 8 3.97 15.90 -14.55
C ASN A 8 3.86 16.47 -13.13
N ARG A 9 4.61 15.95 -12.15
CA ARG A 9 4.42 16.24 -10.71
C ARG A 9 4.38 17.72 -10.32
N ALA A 10 5.09 18.58 -11.06
CA ALA A 10 5.10 20.02 -10.82
C ALA A 10 3.80 20.72 -11.25
N ASN A 11 3.10 20.17 -12.25
CA ASN A 11 1.88 20.76 -12.82
C ASN A 11 0.61 20.15 -12.21
N ILE A 12 0.72 19.00 -11.52
CA ILE A 12 -0.42 18.29 -10.92
C ILE A 12 -1.19 19.19 -9.96
N GLY A 13 -0.50 19.95 -9.10
CA GLY A 13 -1.15 20.86 -8.15
C GLY A 13 -2.04 21.90 -8.84
N GLY A 14 -1.57 22.48 -9.95
CA GLY A 14 -2.33 23.47 -10.72
C GLY A 14 -3.62 22.92 -11.34
N VAL A 15 -3.64 21.64 -11.74
CA VAL A 15 -4.86 20.98 -12.26
C VAL A 15 -5.97 20.93 -11.21
N PHE A 16 -5.60 20.85 -9.93
CA PHE A 16 -6.53 20.86 -8.80
C PHE A 16 -6.80 22.26 -8.22
N GLY A 17 -6.33 23.33 -8.90
CA GLY A 17 -6.51 24.71 -8.43
C GLY A 17 -5.66 25.06 -7.20
N ALA A 18 -4.58 24.31 -6.93
CA ALA A 18 -3.68 24.61 -5.82
C ALA A 18 -2.83 25.86 -6.11
N SER A 19 -2.44 26.58 -5.05
CA SER A 19 -1.50 27.70 -5.19
C SER A 19 -0.12 27.22 -5.66
N TYR A 20 0.74 28.17 -6.04
CA TYR A 20 2.10 27.86 -6.48
C TYR A 20 2.91 27.18 -5.36
N GLU A 21 2.79 27.68 -4.13
CA GLU A 21 3.48 27.15 -2.95
C GLU A 21 3.03 25.72 -2.64
N VAL A 22 1.72 25.46 -2.68
CA VAL A 22 1.18 24.11 -2.47
C VAL A 22 1.58 23.15 -3.60
N SER A 23 1.62 23.63 -4.84
CA SER A 23 2.05 22.83 -5.99
C SER A 23 3.52 22.40 -5.88
N ILE A 24 4.38 23.25 -5.33
CA ILE A 24 5.77 22.88 -5.01
C ILE A 24 5.80 21.75 -3.97
N GLU A 25 5.02 21.85 -2.89
CA GLU A 25 4.98 20.79 -1.88
C GLU A 25 4.45 19.46 -2.43
N ILE A 26 3.37 19.50 -3.24
CA ILE A 26 2.85 18.33 -3.95
C ILE A 26 3.95 17.70 -4.81
N SER A 27 4.74 18.49 -5.53
CA SER A 27 5.81 17.99 -6.39
C SER A 27 6.90 17.21 -5.63
N LYS A 28 7.13 17.54 -4.35
CA LYS A 28 8.07 16.82 -3.45
C LYS A 28 7.46 15.53 -2.91
N ILE A 29 6.16 15.54 -2.67
CA ILE A 29 5.39 14.43 -2.10
C ILE A 29 5.14 13.32 -3.13
N VAL A 30 4.81 13.67 -4.38
CA VAL A 30 4.42 12.73 -5.43
C VAL A 30 5.44 11.58 -5.58
N PRO A 31 6.76 11.81 -5.67
CA PRO A 31 7.73 10.72 -5.73
C PRO A 31 7.62 9.72 -4.56
N ILE A 32 7.43 10.21 -3.33
CA ILE A 32 7.29 9.37 -2.13
C ILE A 32 6.04 8.50 -2.23
N PHE A 33 4.90 9.11 -2.60
CA PHE A 33 3.66 8.38 -2.82
C PHE A 33 3.83 7.27 -3.87
N LEU A 34 4.53 7.55 -4.97
CA LEU A 34 4.73 6.62 -6.08
C LEU A 34 5.52 5.38 -5.68
N VAL A 35 6.44 5.47 -4.71
CA VAL A 35 7.14 4.31 -4.13
C VAL A 35 6.16 3.28 -3.60
N SER A 36 4.98 3.70 -3.11
CA SER A 36 4.00 2.78 -2.54
C SER A 36 3.23 1.96 -3.57
N LEU A 37 3.18 2.37 -4.84
CA LEU A 37 2.29 1.77 -5.85
C LEU A 37 2.51 0.26 -6.09
N PRO A 38 3.75 -0.26 -6.22
CA PRO A 38 3.96 -1.70 -6.41
C PRO A 38 3.42 -2.52 -5.24
N PHE A 39 3.59 -2.03 -4.02
CA PHE A 39 3.14 -2.72 -2.80
C PHE A 39 1.61 -2.74 -2.69
N VAL A 40 0.95 -1.66 -3.08
CA VAL A 40 -0.51 -1.63 -3.20
C VAL A 40 -0.98 -2.67 -4.22
N ALA A 41 -0.34 -2.72 -5.40
CA ALA A 41 -0.70 -3.66 -6.44
C ALA A 41 -0.61 -5.12 -5.94
N ILE A 42 0.48 -5.49 -5.27
CA ILE A 42 0.65 -6.82 -4.66
C ILE A 42 -0.48 -7.13 -3.69
N THR A 43 -0.74 -6.24 -2.73
CA THR A 43 -1.76 -6.46 -1.69
C THR A 43 -3.15 -6.59 -2.30
N ARG A 44 -3.49 -5.78 -3.32
CA ARG A 44 -4.79 -5.81 -4.00
C ARG A 44 -4.98 -7.08 -4.83
N ILE A 45 -3.97 -7.52 -5.57
CA ILE A 45 -4.01 -8.77 -6.33
C ILE A 45 -4.17 -9.96 -5.38
N ALA A 46 -3.42 -10.00 -4.27
CA ALA A 46 -3.52 -11.04 -3.26
C ALA A 46 -4.92 -11.09 -2.61
N THR A 47 -5.46 -9.92 -2.26
CA THR A 47 -6.80 -9.79 -1.67
C THR A 47 -7.88 -10.34 -2.60
N ALA A 48 -7.81 -9.97 -3.89
CA ALA A 48 -8.73 -10.46 -4.92
C ALA A 48 -8.56 -11.97 -5.16
N GLY A 49 -7.32 -12.47 -5.14
CA GLY A 49 -7.03 -13.91 -5.24
C GLY A 49 -7.67 -14.70 -4.12
N PHE A 50 -7.47 -14.30 -2.86
CA PHE A 50 -8.12 -14.96 -1.72
C PHE A 50 -9.63 -14.85 -1.74
N TYR A 51 -10.18 -13.73 -2.21
CA TYR A 51 -11.62 -13.59 -2.39
C TYR A 51 -12.16 -14.58 -3.44
N ALA A 52 -11.48 -14.69 -4.59
CA ALA A 52 -11.88 -15.57 -5.69
C ALA A 52 -11.76 -17.07 -5.35
N THR A 53 -10.83 -17.45 -4.47
CA THR A 53 -10.68 -18.84 -3.99
C THR A 53 -11.49 -19.12 -2.72
N GLU A 54 -12.50 -18.31 -2.41
CA GLU A 54 -13.38 -18.43 -1.22
C GLU A 54 -12.63 -18.41 0.14
N LYS A 55 -11.38 -17.95 0.17
CA LYS A 55 -10.57 -17.75 1.38
C LYS A 55 -10.85 -16.38 1.98
N SER A 56 -12.14 -16.12 2.24
CA SER A 56 -12.68 -14.82 2.67
C SER A 56 -11.98 -14.25 3.91
N GLY A 57 -11.62 -15.09 4.88
CA GLY A 57 -10.87 -14.68 6.08
C GLY A 57 -9.52 -14.02 5.75
N LEU A 58 -8.74 -14.61 4.84
CA LEU A 58 -7.44 -14.06 4.42
C LEU A 58 -7.63 -12.77 3.59
N SER A 59 -8.68 -12.72 2.77
CA SER A 59 -9.05 -11.51 2.03
C SER A 59 -9.41 -10.35 2.96
N TYR A 60 -10.17 -10.62 4.04
CA TYR A 60 -10.50 -9.61 5.05
C TYR A 60 -9.26 -9.11 5.79
N ILE A 61 -8.35 -10.00 6.19
CA ILE A 61 -7.10 -9.60 6.85
C ILE A 61 -6.32 -8.63 5.95
N LEU A 62 -6.16 -8.95 4.66
CA LEU A 62 -5.44 -8.06 3.73
C LEU A 62 -6.19 -6.77 3.39
N THR A 63 -7.52 -6.77 3.46
CA THR A 63 -8.33 -5.56 3.26
C THR A 63 -8.11 -4.55 4.38
N PHE A 64 -8.05 -5.02 5.62
CA PHE A 64 -7.98 -4.16 6.81
C PHE A 64 -6.56 -3.88 7.31
N ILE A 65 -5.57 -4.69 6.94
CA ILE A 65 -4.20 -4.48 7.43
C ILE A 65 -3.63 -3.12 7.01
N GLU A 66 -3.83 -2.70 5.75
CA GLU A 66 -3.32 -1.41 5.26
C GLU A 66 -3.87 -0.22 6.07
N PRO A 67 -5.19 -0.02 6.23
CA PRO A 67 -5.71 1.10 7.01
C PRO A 67 -5.34 1.03 8.50
N VAL A 68 -5.24 -0.17 9.09
CA VAL A 68 -4.80 -0.33 10.48
C VAL A 68 -3.35 0.09 10.66
N LEU A 69 -2.45 -0.39 9.80
CA LEU A 69 -1.04 0.01 9.82
C LEU A 69 -0.87 1.50 9.51
N MET A 70 -1.68 2.03 8.58
CA MET A 70 -1.67 3.46 8.26
C MET A 70 -2.06 4.30 9.47
N LEU A 71 -3.09 3.91 10.22
CA LEU A 71 -3.48 4.58 11.46
C LEU A 71 -2.34 4.54 12.48
N ILE A 72 -1.75 3.37 12.71
CA ILE A 72 -0.63 3.21 13.65
C ILE A 72 0.54 4.12 13.25
N PHE A 73 0.99 4.07 12.00
CA PHE A 73 2.12 4.87 11.55
C PHE A 73 1.81 6.37 11.54
N MET A 74 0.60 6.79 11.17
CA MET A 74 0.20 8.20 11.20
C MET A 74 0.11 8.77 12.61
N LEU A 75 -0.19 7.96 13.62
CA LEU A 75 -0.21 8.41 15.01
C LEU A 75 1.19 8.46 15.63
N VAL A 76 2.17 7.76 15.06
CA VAL A 76 3.52 7.63 15.63
C VAL A 76 4.54 8.49 14.88
N LEU A 77 4.62 8.37 13.56
CA LEU A 77 5.72 8.95 12.79
C LEU A 77 5.65 10.48 12.63
N PRO A 78 4.51 11.09 12.25
CA PRO A 78 4.42 12.54 12.16
C PRO A 78 4.66 13.25 13.50
N PRO A 79 4.15 12.79 14.66
CA PRO A 79 4.49 13.43 15.95
C PRO A 79 5.96 13.30 16.35
N LEU A 80 6.63 12.20 15.99
CA LEU A 80 8.05 11.98 16.35
C LEU A 80 9.03 12.73 15.45
N PHE A 81 8.76 12.78 14.15
CA PHE A 81 9.71 13.28 13.15
C PHE A 81 9.23 14.58 12.47
N GLY A 82 7.97 14.95 12.65
CA GLY A 82 7.38 16.18 12.12
C GLY A 82 7.20 16.18 10.60
N GLY A 83 6.48 17.20 10.13
CA GLY A 83 6.42 17.57 8.72
C GLY A 83 5.43 16.76 7.86
N GLN A 84 4.94 17.43 6.81
CA GLN A 84 4.01 16.86 5.84
C GLN A 84 4.56 15.59 5.16
N ILE A 85 5.89 15.53 4.98
CA ILE A 85 6.59 14.41 4.36
C ILE A 85 6.40 13.10 5.15
N MET A 86 6.39 13.16 6.48
CA MET A 86 6.26 11.96 7.32
C MET A 86 4.85 11.36 7.30
N ILE A 87 3.83 12.16 6.97
CA ILE A 87 2.48 11.65 6.71
C ILE A 87 2.51 10.70 5.52
N TRP A 88 3.19 11.09 4.43
CA TRP A 88 3.30 10.25 3.24
C TRP A 88 4.17 9.01 3.46
N TRP A 89 5.28 9.14 4.19
CA TRP A 89 6.09 7.98 4.58
C TRP A 89 5.31 6.98 5.44
N SER A 90 4.41 7.45 6.29
CA SER A 90 3.51 6.58 7.06
C SER A 90 2.65 5.69 6.14
N THR A 91 2.12 6.27 5.07
CA THR A 91 1.34 5.51 4.06
C THR A 91 2.21 4.52 3.28
N VAL A 92 3.43 4.91 2.92
CA VAL A 92 4.37 4.04 2.19
C VAL A 92 4.74 2.84 3.04
N LEU A 93 5.11 3.06 4.31
CA LEU A 93 5.46 1.99 5.23
C LEU A 93 4.28 1.05 5.46
N ALA A 94 3.07 1.59 5.71
CA ALA A 94 1.86 0.76 5.84
C ALA A 94 1.69 -0.19 4.65
N ARG A 95 1.92 0.29 3.43
CA ARG A 95 1.80 -0.51 2.20
C ARG A 95 2.92 -1.53 2.04
N VAL A 96 4.15 -1.19 2.40
CA VAL A 96 5.27 -2.13 2.40
C VAL A 96 4.98 -3.30 3.35
N PHE A 97 4.60 -3.01 4.60
CA PHE A 97 4.27 -4.04 5.59
C PHE A 97 3.04 -4.86 5.19
N SER A 98 2.02 -4.23 4.58
CA SER A 98 0.85 -4.95 4.04
C SER A 98 1.24 -5.91 2.92
N ALA A 99 2.13 -5.50 2.02
CA ALA A 99 2.61 -6.36 0.93
C ALA A 99 3.47 -7.51 1.44
N ILE A 100 4.29 -7.29 2.47
CA ILE A 100 5.04 -8.35 3.15
C ILE A 100 4.07 -9.37 3.76
N LEU A 101 3.03 -8.91 4.46
CA LEU A 101 2.01 -9.80 5.00
C LEU A 101 1.28 -10.57 3.89
N ALA A 102 0.90 -9.91 2.80
CA ALA A 102 0.29 -10.56 1.65
C ALA A 102 1.16 -11.68 1.09
N PHE A 103 2.46 -11.45 0.93
CA PHE A 103 3.39 -12.47 0.46
C PHE A 103 3.48 -13.66 1.44
N ILE A 104 3.55 -13.39 2.74
CA ILE A 104 3.56 -14.45 3.78
C ILE A 104 2.28 -15.28 3.71
N LEU A 105 1.11 -14.65 3.61
CA LEU A 105 -0.18 -15.34 3.56
C LEU A 105 -0.33 -16.18 2.28
N ILE A 106 0.14 -15.68 1.13
CA ILE A 106 0.18 -16.45 -0.11
C ILE A 106 0.99 -17.73 0.10
N LYS A 107 2.20 -17.61 0.64
CA LYS A 107 3.09 -18.76 0.88
C LYS A 107 2.54 -19.75 1.90
N TYR A 108 1.87 -19.25 2.94
CA TYR A 108 1.19 -20.08 3.94
C TYR A 108 0.05 -20.88 3.30
N CYS A 109 -0.75 -20.21 2.47
CA CYS A 109 -1.88 -20.82 1.79
C CYS A 109 -1.46 -21.88 0.78
N GLU A 110 -0.45 -21.60 -0.05
CA GLU A 110 0.11 -22.55 -1.03
C GLU A 110 0.56 -23.86 -0.35
N LYS A 111 1.22 -23.76 0.80
CA LYS A 111 1.66 -24.94 1.57
C LYS A 111 0.47 -25.76 2.09
N GLY A 112 -0.57 -25.10 2.59
CA GLY A 112 -1.78 -25.77 3.07
C GLY A 112 -2.49 -26.55 1.98
N ASP A 113 -2.65 -25.93 0.80
CA ASP A 113 -3.29 -26.58 -0.36
C ASP A 113 -2.47 -27.80 -0.84
N LEU A 114 -1.12 -27.70 -0.83
CA LEU A 114 -0.22 -28.79 -1.23
C LEU A 114 -0.31 -30.00 -0.29
N GLN A 115 -0.36 -29.77 1.02
CA GLN A 115 -0.48 -30.85 2.03
C GLN A 115 -1.82 -31.58 1.93
N TYR A 116 -2.92 -30.84 1.71
CA TYR A 116 -4.24 -31.43 1.51
C TYR A 116 -4.32 -32.30 0.24
N GLY A 117 -3.64 -31.86 -0.83
CA GLY A 117 -3.54 -32.64 -2.06
C GLY A 117 -2.82 -33.97 -1.88
N ILE A 118 -1.73 -34.00 -1.09
CA ILE A 118 -0.96 -35.22 -0.80
C ILE A 118 -1.77 -36.21 0.04
N GLN A 119 -2.57 -35.76 1.00
CA GLN A 119 -3.39 -36.64 1.84
C GLN A 119 -4.55 -37.33 1.09
N LYS A 120 -4.91 -36.88 -0.11
CA LYS A 120 -5.99 -37.44 -0.93
C LYS A 120 -5.53 -38.47 -1.97
N ILE A 121 -4.22 -38.69 -2.11
CA ILE A 121 -3.60 -39.65 -3.02
C ILE A 121 -3.24 -40.90 -2.22
#